data_AF-A0AAE0XV88-F1
#
_entry.id   AF-A0AAE0XV88-F1
#
_cell.length_a   1.000
_cell.length_b   1.000
_cell.length_c   1.000
_cell.angle_alpha   90.00
_cell.angle_beta   90.00
_cell.angle_gamma   90.00
#
_symmetry.space_group_name_H-M   'P 1'
#
loop_
_entity.id
_entity.type
_entity.pdbx_description
1 polymer ?
#
loop_
_entity_poly.entity_id
_entity_poly.type
_entity_poly.pdbx_seq_one_letter_code
_entity_poly.pdbx_strand_id
1 'polypeptide(L)'
;MWRVLTGRHMSIKLSFLLTGHTKFSCDWLFGLVKRRFKVTKVDCLEDIARVVNESATCNVVQLCGTEQGDVLVPICFVSDEHKEKVAPIPDCSEPRKNVGREGDDDDDDDDANLGEAGPSKRKQQKQSIGRGSRGKGTSRATVIHEKDIVDFYINFCSHSNIKLQSIVADASDKQLMSIVGAIALFNVIVTGPFWKLMNSYVPYGAFPSYAKQLDSILESLSVHGLSKVECAVPVFEDFLVDEAVKNSLATSTCLDDVLISTLKQIAKKSQDALKRQLCEFLLEGGIFGSHIDQETQYILNTCPLTNLSGERLFGDMDYDQLRRRLASTHHRSTVIMWKNNNTAKWLLNKPNGER
;
A
#
# COMPACT_ATOMS: atom_id res chain seq x y z
N MET A 1 -14.77 -7.47 7.86
CA MET A 1 -16.19 -7.38 7.48
C MET A 1 -16.89 -8.74 7.57
N TRP A 2 -16.48 -9.75 6.79
CA TRP A 2 -17.00 -11.13 6.85
C TRP A 2 -17.15 -11.72 8.27
N ARG A 3 -16.16 -11.56 9.15
CA ARG A 3 -16.23 -12.07 10.54
C ARG A 3 -17.31 -11.40 11.40
N VAL A 4 -17.67 -10.14 11.12
CA VAL A 4 -18.77 -9.45 11.83
C VAL A 4 -20.12 -9.88 11.26
N LEU A 5 -20.22 -9.96 9.93
CA LEU A 5 -21.43 -10.39 9.23
C LEU A 5 -21.81 -11.85 9.56
N THR A 6 -20.83 -12.71 9.81
CA THR A 6 -21.04 -14.10 10.24
C THR A 6 -21.23 -14.27 11.75
N GLY A 7 -21.36 -13.16 12.51
CA GLY A 7 -21.56 -13.20 13.96
C GLY A 7 -20.34 -13.68 14.76
N ARG A 8 -19.20 -13.89 14.11
CA ARG A 8 -17.96 -14.37 14.77
C ARG A 8 -17.25 -13.28 15.58
N HIS A 9 -17.55 -12.01 15.32
CA HIS A 9 -17.03 -10.84 16.03
C HIS A 9 -18.16 -9.81 16.19
N MET A 10 -18.35 -9.24 17.39
CA MET A 10 -19.39 -8.22 17.62
C MET A 10 -19.06 -6.88 16.95
N SER A 11 -17.78 -6.53 16.83
CA SER A 11 -17.35 -5.32 16.12
C SER A 11 -15.92 -5.48 15.61
N ILE A 12 -15.60 -4.81 14.52
CA ILE A 12 -14.21 -4.66 14.06
C ILE A 12 -13.97 -3.16 13.86
N LYS A 13 -13.03 -2.61 14.63
CA LYS A 13 -12.55 -1.24 14.45
C LYS A 13 -11.49 -1.23 13.35
N LEU A 14 -11.89 -0.88 12.13
CA LEU A 14 -10.96 -0.61 11.04
C LEU A 14 -10.40 0.80 11.20
N SER A 15 -9.14 0.91 11.61
CA SER A 15 -8.42 2.19 11.67
C SER A 15 -7.66 2.34 10.34
N PHE A 16 -8.22 3.10 9.41
CA PHE A 16 -7.57 3.40 8.14
C PHE A 16 -6.52 4.48 8.35
N LEU A 17 -5.26 4.17 8.06
CA LEU A 17 -4.22 5.18 7.84
C LEU A 17 -4.19 5.52 6.36
N LEU A 18 -4.24 6.81 6.03
CA LEU A 18 -3.83 7.29 4.71
C LEU A 18 -2.36 6.89 4.52
N THR A 19 -2.09 6.08 3.51
CA THR A 19 -0.72 5.76 3.06
C THR A 19 0.01 7.09 2.79
N GLY A 20 1.01 7.42 3.60
CA GLY A 20 1.66 8.73 3.64
C GLY A 20 2.14 9.15 5.05
N HIS A 21 1.50 8.61 6.10
CA HIS A 21 1.77 8.95 7.51
C HIS A 21 2.14 7.75 8.40
N THR A 22 2.82 6.73 7.87
CA THR A 22 3.29 5.52 8.60
C THR A 22 4.52 5.78 9.49
N LYS A 23 4.56 6.93 10.17
CA LYS A 23 5.46 7.12 11.31
C LYS A 23 4.62 7.25 12.55
N PHE A 24 4.21 6.12 13.12
CA PHE A 24 4.00 6.13 14.55
C PHE A 24 5.36 6.30 15.22
N SER A 25 5.39 6.95 16.38
CA SER A 25 6.54 6.88 17.28
C SER A 25 6.99 5.43 17.50
N CYS A 26 6.05 4.47 17.50
CA CYS A 26 6.33 3.04 17.58
C CYS A 26 7.23 2.49 16.45
N ASP A 27 7.15 3.01 15.22
CA ASP A 27 7.97 2.51 14.10
C ASP A 27 9.44 2.90 14.28
N TRP A 28 9.68 4.10 14.82
CA TRP A 28 11.03 4.52 15.23
C TRP A 28 11.57 3.62 16.33
N LEU A 29 10.75 3.25 17.31
CA LEU A 29 11.13 2.35 18.40
C LEU A 29 11.48 0.94 17.91
N PHE A 30 10.76 0.39 16.93
CA PHE A 30 11.15 -0.87 16.29
C PHE A 30 12.49 -0.76 15.58
N GLY A 31 12.79 0.39 14.97
CA GLY A 31 14.10 0.67 14.39
C GLY A 31 15.23 0.61 15.43
N LEU A 32 15.00 1.16 16.63
CA LEU A 32 15.95 1.12 17.74
C LEU A 32 16.16 -0.31 18.27
N VAL A 33 15.09 -1.08 18.46
CA VAL A 33 15.17 -2.51 18.85
C VAL A 33 16.00 -3.29 17.83
N LYS A 34 15.74 -3.13 16.53
CA LYS A 34 16.51 -3.80 15.47
C LYS A 34 17.99 -3.40 15.48
N ARG A 35 18.30 -2.14 15.73
CA ARG A 35 19.69 -1.67 15.83
C ARG A 35 20.39 -2.32 17.01
N ARG A 36 19.74 -2.40 18.19
CA ARG A 36 20.30 -3.04 19.38
C ARG A 36 20.45 -4.55 19.21
N PHE A 37 19.45 -5.21 18.63
CA PHE A 37 19.47 -6.64 18.33
C PHE A 37 20.67 -7.05 17.48
N LYS A 38 21.03 -6.27 16.45
CA LYS A 38 22.15 -6.58 15.55
C LYS A 38 23.53 -6.61 16.21
N VAL A 39 23.71 -5.91 17.33
CA VAL A 39 24.98 -5.81 18.05
C VAL A 39 24.99 -6.60 19.34
N THR A 40 23.87 -7.24 19.69
CA THR A 40 23.72 -8.00 20.93
C THR A 40 23.62 -9.47 20.57
N LYS A 41 24.42 -10.32 21.21
CA LYS A 41 24.23 -11.77 21.12
C LYS A 41 22.95 -12.14 21.85
N VAL A 42 22.08 -12.90 21.20
CA VAL A 42 20.78 -13.31 21.73
C VAL A 42 20.70 -14.82 21.63
N ASP A 43 20.81 -15.49 22.77
CA ASP A 43 20.76 -16.94 22.87
C ASP A 43 19.44 -17.42 23.53
N CYS A 44 18.76 -16.57 24.30
CA CYS A 44 17.53 -16.90 25.03
C CYS A 44 16.45 -15.79 24.97
N LEU A 45 15.23 -16.10 25.45
CA LEU A 45 14.12 -15.13 25.55
C LEU A 45 14.46 -13.93 26.46
N GLU A 46 15.26 -14.16 27.50
CA GLU A 46 15.72 -13.10 28.40
C GLU A 46 16.66 -12.12 27.68
N ASP A 47 17.50 -12.62 26.76
CA ASP A 47 18.35 -11.75 25.94
C ASP A 47 17.51 -10.86 25.00
N ILE A 48 16.41 -11.38 24.47
CA ILE A 48 15.45 -10.58 23.69
C ILE A 48 14.83 -9.51 24.57
N ALA A 49 14.43 -9.86 25.80
CA ALA A 49 13.88 -8.92 26.76
C ALA A 49 14.85 -7.79 27.08
N ARG A 50 16.13 -8.13 27.29
CA ARG A 50 17.22 -7.18 27.48
C ARG A 50 17.37 -6.26 26.26
N VAL A 51 17.37 -6.81 25.03
CA VAL A 51 17.46 -6.01 23.80
C VAL A 51 16.32 -4.99 23.70
N VAL A 52 15.09 -5.38 24.06
CA VAL A 52 13.93 -4.48 24.01
C VAL A 52 14.08 -3.35 25.05
N ASN A 53 14.37 -3.67 26.32
CA ASN A 53 14.52 -2.67 27.36
C ASN A 53 15.71 -1.71 27.12
N GLU A 54 16.83 -2.22 26.62
CA GLU A 54 18.04 -1.41 26.38
C GLU A 54 17.98 -0.58 25.09
N SER A 55 17.02 -0.86 24.21
CA SER A 55 16.94 -0.16 22.92
C SER A 55 16.40 1.27 23.03
N ALA A 56 15.50 1.55 23.97
CA ALA A 56 14.95 2.89 24.21
C ALA A 56 14.31 2.96 25.62
N THR A 57 14.36 4.13 26.25
CA THR A 57 13.79 4.34 27.59
C THR A 57 12.28 4.16 27.67
N CYS A 58 11.58 4.27 26.54
CA CYS A 58 10.12 4.07 26.44
C CYS A 58 9.72 2.66 25.98
N ASN A 59 10.68 1.77 25.70
CA ASN A 59 10.37 0.38 25.39
C ASN A 59 10.26 -0.41 26.70
N VAL A 60 9.13 -1.08 26.88
CA VAL A 60 8.87 -1.96 28.02
C VAL A 60 8.64 -3.35 27.47
N VAL A 61 9.50 -4.29 27.85
CA VAL A 61 9.30 -5.70 27.51
C VAL A 61 8.17 -6.30 28.36
N GLN A 62 7.35 -7.14 27.73
CA GLN A 62 6.47 -8.07 28.43
C GLN A 62 6.66 -9.47 27.82
N LEU A 63 7.23 -10.39 28.59
CA LEU A 63 7.31 -11.79 28.18
C LEU A 63 5.94 -12.44 28.37
N CYS A 64 5.44 -13.12 27.33
CA CYS A 64 4.18 -13.86 27.41
C CYS A 64 4.35 -15.27 27.99
N GLY A 65 5.57 -15.81 27.94
CA GLY A 65 5.90 -17.10 28.54
C GLY A 65 7.41 -17.31 28.67
N THR A 66 7.79 -18.35 29.42
CA THR A 66 9.18 -18.73 29.69
C THR A 66 9.61 -19.86 28.77
N GLU A 67 10.93 -20.10 28.70
CA GLU A 67 11.50 -21.24 27.96
C GLU A 67 11.12 -22.60 28.58
N GLN A 68 10.67 -22.59 29.83
CA GLN A 68 10.18 -23.78 30.54
C GLN A 68 8.70 -24.09 30.23
N GLY A 69 8.05 -23.26 29.41
CA GLY A 69 6.66 -23.42 29.02
C GLY A 69 5.66 -22.74 29.97
N ASP A 70 6.13 -21.95 30.94
CA ASP A 70 5.24 -21.20 31.81
C ASP A 70 4.59 -20.06 31.03
N VAL A 71 3.29 -19.85 31.24
CA VAL A 71 2.55 -18.76 30.63
C VAL A 71 2.46 -17.62 31.64
N LEU A 72 3.18 -16.52 31.38
CA LEU A 72 3.24 -15.34 32.26
C LEU A 72 2.08 -14.37 31.99
N VAL A 73 1.61 -14.31 30.75
CA VAL A 73 0.46 -13.51 30.35
C VAL A 73 -0.56 -14.46 29.74
N PRO A 74 -1.81 -14.52 30.25
CA PRO A 74 -2.83 -15.41 29.70
C PRO A 74 -3.08 -15.05 28.23
N ILE A 75 -2.57 -15.89 27.33
CA ILE A 75 -2.79 -15.78 25.89
C ILE A 75 -4.15 -16.40 25.62
N CYS A 76 -5.16 -15.59 25.31
CA CYS A 76 -6.43 -16.07 24.79
C CYS A 76 -6.19 -16.64 23.38
N PHE A 77 -5.89 -17.94 23.31
CA PHE A 77 -6.04 -18.67 22.06
C PHE A 77 -7.52 -18.67 21.68
N VAL A 78 -7.77 -18.42 20.40
CA VAL A 78 -9.07 -18.63 19.75
C VAL A 78 -9.54 -20.04 20.10
N SER A 79 -10.77 -20.15 20.63
CA SER A 79 -11.56 -21.34 21.01
C SER A 79 -10.89 -22.72 21.00
N ASP A 80 -11.17 -23.53 22.03
CA ASP A 80 -10.61 -24.89 22.23
C ASP A 80 -10.69 -25.82 21.00
N GLU A 81 -11.61 -25.57 20.04
CA GLU A 81 -11.69 -26.25 18.73
C GLU A 81 -10.41 -26.23 17.87
N HIS A 82 -9.46 -25.33 18.11
CA HIS A 82 -8.24 -25.23 17.28
C HIS A 82 -7.01 -25.89 17.92
N LYS A 83 -7.04 -26.31 19.19
CA LYS A 83 -5.88 -26.92 19.87
C LYS A 83 -5.47 -28.26 19.24
N GLU A 84 -6.43 -29.05 18.75
CA GLU A 84 -6.15 -30.35 18.13
C GLU A 84 -5.59 -30.26 16.70
N LYS A 85 -5.62 -29.07 16.08
CA LYS A 85 -5.17 -28.85 14.68
C LYS A 85 -3.80 -28.21 14.56
N VAL A 86 -3.19 -27.83 15.68
CA VAL A 86 -1.83 -27.29 15.71
C VAL A 86 -0.87 -28.47 15.77
N ALA A 87 0.00 -28.59 14.76
CA ALA A 87 1.03 -29.62 14.76
C ALA A 87 1.86 -29.53 16.06
N PRO A 88 2.17 -30.66 16.72
CA PRO A 88 2.99 -30.64 17.93
C PRO A 88 4.32 -29.98 17.63
N ILE A 89 4.78 -29.14 18.55
CA ILE A 89 6.11 -28.52 18.48
C ILE A 89 7.11 -29.68 18.48
N PRO A 90 7.96 -29.82 17.44
CA PRO A 90 8.92 -30.90 17.39
C PRO A 90 9.86 -30.83 18.60
N ASP A 91 10.10 -31.98 19.21
CA ASP A 91 10.94 -32.10 20.39
C ASP A 91 12.37 -31.61 20.08
N CYS A 92 12.78 -30.54 20.77
CA CYS A 92 14.10 -29.93 20.61
C CYS A 92 15.23 -30.75 21.27
N SER A 93 14.92 -31.91 21.86
CA SER A 93 15.91 -32.81 22.47
C SER A 93 16.76 -33.58 21.45
N GLU A 94 16.34 -33.65 20.18
CA GLU A 94 17.13 -34.30 19.13
C GLU A 94 18.19 -33.35 18.54
N PRO A 95 19.48 -33.72 18.58
CA PRO A 95 20.50 -32.95 17.89
C PRO A 95 20.22 -32.93 16.38
N ARG A 96 20.12 -31.73 15.80
CA ARG A 96 19.96 -31.54 14.35
C ARG A 96 21.01 -32.39 13.63
N LYS A 97 20.55 -33.39 12.89
CA LYS A 97 21.40 -34.11 11.93
C LYS A 97 21.96 -33.08 10.97
N ASN A 98 23.29 -33.01 10.85
CA ASN A 98 23.98 -32.26 9.82
C ASN A 98 23.55 -32.84 8.47
N VAL A 99 22.52 -32.25 7.87
CA VAL A 99 22.24 -32.42 6.46
C VAL A 99 23.37 -31.70 5.74
N GLY A 100 24.17 -32.46 5.00
CA GLY A 100 25.31 -31.95 4.24
C GLY A 100 24.87 -30.78 3.37
N ARG A 101 25.70 -29.74 3.33
CA ARG A 101 25.69 -28.78 2.23
C ARG A 101 26.01 -29.55 0.96
N GLU A 102 24.97 -29.93 0.23
CA GLU A 102 25.10 -30.06 -1.22
C GLU A 102 25.33 -28.65 -1.76
N GLY A 103 26.42 -28.51 -2.50
CA GLY A 103 26.85 -27.25 -3.10
C GLY A 103 25.91 -26.88 -4.23
N ASP A 104 25.37 -25.66 -4.14
CA ASP A 104 24.97 -24.92 -5.32
C ASP A 104 26.12 -23.96 -5.63
N ASP A 105 27.02 -24.47 -6.46
CA ASP A 105 28.05 -23.72 -7.15
C ASP A 105 27.41 -22.79 -8.21
N ASP A 106 28.02 -21.61 -8.36
CA ASP A 106 28.10 -20.77 -9.55
C ASP A 106 26.81 -20.17 -10.18
N ASP A 107 26.55 -18.90 -9.83
CA ASP A 107 25.96 -17.89 -10.73
C ASP A 107 26.77 -16.58 -10.58
N ASP A 108 28.08 -16.69 -10.84
CA ASP A 108 28.91 -15.57 -11.26
C ASP A 108 28.92 -15.55 -12.82
N ASP A 109 28.99 -14.34 -13.37
CA ASP A 109 29.14 -13.98 -14.80
C ASP A 109 27.86 -13.81 -15.65
N ASP A 110 27.51 -12.55 -15.88
CA ASP A 110 26.98 -12.07 -17.17
C ASP A 110 27.38 -10.59 -17.34
N ASP A 111 28.70 -10.35 -17.37
CA ASP A 111 29.30 -9.16 -17.96
C ASP A 111 30.01 -9.57 -19.27
N ALA A 112 29.66 -8.86 -20.34
CA ALA A 112 30.33 -8.79 -21.64
C ALA A 112 30.39 -10.06 -22.53
N ASN A 113 29.49 -10.10 -23.54
CA ASN A 113 29.95 -10.47 -24.87
C ASN A 113 29.27 -9.65 -25.99
N LEU A 114 30.12 -8.93 -26.72
CA LEU A 114 29.84 -8.19 -27.94
C LEU A 114 29.78 -9.19 -29.10
N GLY A 115 28.61 -9.36 -29.71
CA GLY A 115 28.43 -10.15 -30.92
C GLY A 115 27.34 -9.56 -31.80
N GLU A 116 27.75 -9.05 -32.96
CA GLU A 116 26.88 -8.48 -33.98
C GLU A 116 25.89 -9.52 -34.54
N ALA A 117 24.59 -9.24 -34.45
CA ALA A 117 23.59 -9.80 -35.36
C ALA A 117 22.40 -8.82 -35.50
N GLY A 118 22.08 -8.48 -36.75
CA GLY A 118 21.13 -7.44 -37.14
C GLY A 118 19.65 -7.70 -36.78
N PRO A 119 18.77 -6.69 -36.96
CA PRO A 119 17.49 -6.62 -36.29
C PRO A 119 16.36 -7.24 -37.11
N SER A 120 15.67 -8.25 -36.57
CA SER A 120 14.33 -8.57 -37.08
C SER A 120 13.42 -9.26 -36.06
N LYS A 121 12.22 -8.70 -35.92
CA LYS A 121 10.97 -9.36 -35.49
C LYS A 121 10.79 -9.78 -34.02
N ARG A 122 11.32 -9.03 -33.05
CA ARG A 122 10.89 -9.16 -31.63
C ARG A 122 10.58 -7.84 -30.90
N LYS A 123 10.28 -6.79 -31.66
CA LYS A 123 9.77 -5.50 -31.14
C LYS A 123 8.31 -5.34 -31.57
N GLN A 124 7.37 -5.93 -30.83
CA GLN A 124 5.98 -5.45 -30.79
C GLN A 124 5.11 -5.99 -29.63
N GLN A 125 5.63 -6.83 -28.73
CA GLN A 125 4.81 -7.40 -27.65
C GLN A 125 5.45 -7.36 -26.26
N LYS A 126 6.18 -6.28 -25.96
CA LYS A 126 6.63 -5.92 -24.60
C LYS A 126 6.66 -4.40 -24.46
N GLN A 127 5.50 -3.75 -24.58
CA GLN A 127 5.30 -2.39 -24.09
C GLN A 127 4.13 -2.40 -23.11
N SER A 128 4.33 -1.75 -21.97
CA SER A 128 3.37 -1.51 -20.87
C SER A 128 3.06 -2.68 -19.91
N ILE A 129 4.09 -3.26 -19.28
CA ILE A 129 3.92 -3.71 -17.89
C ILE A 129 4.87 -2.89 -17.03
N GLY A 130 4.45 -1.64 -16.80
CA GLY A 130 5.01 -0.85 -15.72
C GLY A 130 4.74 -1.58 -14.40
N ARG A 131 5.78 -1.93 -13.66
CA ARG A 131 5.68 -2.42 -12.28
C ARG A 131 5.22 -1.29 -11.36
N GLY A 132 4.00 -0.80 -11.55
CA GLY A 132 3.33 0.13 -10.66
C GLY A 132 2.45 -0.67 -9.69
N SER A 133 2.78 -0.62 -8.39
CA SER A 133 1.92 -0.96 -7.25
C SER A 133 0.88 -2.09 -7.48
N ARG A 134 1.27 -3.34 -7.19
CA ARG A 134 0.47 -4.58 -7.32
C ARG A 134 -0.85 -4.64 -6.51
N GLY A 135 -1.31 -3.56 -5.87
CA GLY A 135 -2.54 -3.55 -5.05
C GLY A 135 -3.59 -2.51 -5.43
N LYS A 136 -3.38 -1.67 -6.44
CA LYS A 136 -4.14 -0.39 -6.57
C LYS A 136 -5.35 -0.40 -7.52
N GLY A 137 -5.74 -1.56 -8.06
CA GLY A 137 -6.88 -1.69 -8.98
C GLY A 137 -7.87 -2.82 -8.64
N THR A 138 -7.74 -3.44 -7.47
CA THR A 138 -8.45 -4.70 -7.15
C THR A 138 -9.95 -4.50 -7.05
N SER A 139 -10.45 -3.56 -6.24
CA SER A 139 -11.90 -3.33 -6.08
C SER A 139 -12.60 -2.96 -7.39
N ARG A 140 -11.95 -2.13 -8.22
CA ARG A 140 -12.47 -1.76 -9.53
C ARG A 140 -12.55 -2.97 -10.47
N ALA A 141 -11.50 -3.78 -10.53
CA ALA A 141 -11.49 -4.98 -11.36
C ALA A 141 -12.57 -5.97 -10.90
N THR A 142 -12.78 -6.10 -9.58
CA THR A 142 -13.80 -6.98 -9.01
C THR A 142 -15.22 -6.58 -9.43
N VAL A 143 -15.55 -5.27 -9.46
CA VAL A 143 -16.89 -4.80 -9.88
C VAL A 143 -17.10 -5.01 -11.38
N ILE A 144 -16.10 -4.68 -12.19
CA ILE A 144 -16.19 -4.80 -13.66
C ILE A 144 -16.34 -6.27 -14.07
N HIS A 145 -15.56 -7.16 -13.44
CA HIS A 145 -15.49 -8.57 -13.78
C HIS A 145 -16.32 -9.45 -12.84
N GLU A 146 -17.28 -8.91 -12.09
CA GLU A 146 -18.10 -9.69 -11.14
C GLU A 146 -18.73 -10.91 -11.82
N LYS A 147 -19.37 -10.69 -12.99
CA LYS A 147 -20.00 -11.75 -13.78
C LYS A 147 -18.98 -12.75 -14.31
N ASP A 148 -17.83 -12.27 -14.79
CA ASP A 148 -16.75 -13.13 -15.30
C ASP A 148 -16.14 -13.98 -14.19
N ILE A 149 -16.01 -13.44 -12.96
CA ILE A 149 -15.52 -14.16 -11.78
C ILE A 149 -16.48 -15.28 -11.42
N VAL A 150 -17.78 -14.97 -11.33
CA VAL A 150 -18.81 -15.96 -11.01
C VAL A 150 -18.87 -17.03 -12.09
N ASP A 151 -18.91 -16.63 -13.37
CA ASP A 151 -18.94 -17.54 -14.52
C ASP A 151 -17.71 -18.46 -14.56
N PHE A 152 -16.52 -17.91 -14.35
CA PHE A 152 -15.27 -18.67 -14.31
C PHE A 152 -15.29 -19.75 -13.22
N TYR A 153 -15.70 -19.40 -12.00
CA TYR A 153 -15.69 -20.35 -10.90
C TYR A 153 -16.83 -21.37 -10.96
N ILE A 154 -17.96 -21.05 -11.58
CA ILE A 154 -19.07 -21.99 -11.77
C ILE A 154 -18.79 -22.95 -12.93
N ASN A 155 -18.28 -22.44 -14.06
CA ASN A 155 -18.19 -23.21 -15.30
C ASN A 155 -16.82 -23.86 -15.55
N PHE A 156 -15.72 -23.30 -15.02
CA PHE A 156 -14.36 -23.78 -15.34
C PHE A 156 -13.62 -24.45 -14.18
N CYS A 157 -14.04 -24.27 -12.93
CA CYS A 157 -13.42 -24.94 -11.80
C CYS A 157 -14.07 -26.31 -11.54
N SER A 158 -13.40 -27.37 -12.01
CA SER A 158 -13.83 -28.77 -11.82
C SER A 158 -13.83 -29.25 -10.37
N HIS A 159 -13.09 -28.58 -9.48
CA HIS A 159 -12.99 -28.91 -8.06
C HIS A 159 -13.33 -27.72 -7.19
N SER A 160 -14.41 -27.82 -6.42
CA SER A 160 -14.87 -26.77 -5.52
C SER A 160 -14.21 -26.93 -4.15
N ASN A 161 -13.44 -25.92 -3.73
CA ASN A 161 -12.93 -25.77 -2.36
C ASN A 161 -13.74 -24.69 -1.64
N ILE A 162 -13.90 -24.81 -0.31
CA ILE A 162 -14.52 -23.81 0.58
C ILE A 162 -14.08 -22.37 0.25
N LYS A 163 -12.79 -22.16 -0.09
CA LYS A 163 -12.29 -20.83 -0.49
C LYS A 163 -12.95 -20.31 -1.77
N LEU A 164 -13.10 -21.16 -2.78
CA LEU A 164 -13.72 -20.78 -4.06
C LEU A 164 -15.22 -20.54 -3.88
N GLN A 165 -15.88 -21.38 -3.09
CA GLN A 165 -17.28 -21.19 -2.72
C GLN A 165 -17.51 -19.85 -2.00
N SER A 166 -16.59 -19.47 -1.10
CA SER A 166 -16.63 -18.16 -0.44
C SER A 166 -16.49 -17.01 -1.43
N ILE A 167 -15.60 -17.12 -2.43
CA ILE A 167 -15.43 -16.07 -3.46
C ILE A 167 -16.70 -15.92 -4.29
N VAL A 168 -17.31 -17.03 -4.73
CA VAL A 168 -18.57 -17.00 -5.48
C VAL A 168 -19.70 -16.42 -4.64
N ALA A 169 -19.79 -16.81 -3.37
CA ALA A 169 -20.78 -16.27 -2.44
C ALA A 169 -20.61 -14.77 -2.23
N ASP A 170 -19.38 -14.30 -2.00
CA ASP A 170 -19.07 -12.87 -1.84
C ASP A 170 -19.38 -12.09 -3.13
N ALA A 171 -19.00 -12.62 -4.30
CA ALA A 171 -19.28 -11.99 -5.59
C ALA A 171 -20.76 -11.97 -5.96
N SER A 172 -21.55 -12.93 -5.44
CA SER A 172 -23.00 -13.00 -5.65
C SER A 172 -23.80 -12.19 -4.61
N ASP A 173 -23.16 -11.75 -3.52
CA ASP A 173 -23.80 -10.95 -2.48
C ASP A 173 -23.94 -9.49 -2.96
N LYS A 174 -25.17 -9.10 -3.26
CA LYS A 174 -25.51 -7.76 -3.73
C LYS A 174 -25.06 -6.66 -2.75
N GLN A 175 -25.21 -6.84 -1.45
CA GLN A 175 -24.82 -5.81 -0.46
C GLN A 175 -23.31 -5.63 -0.44
N LEU A 176 -22.55 -6.74 -0.48
CA LEU A 176 -21.11 -6.72 -0.52
C LEU A 176 -20.62 -6.04 -1.81
N MET A 177 -21.20 -6.41 -2.95
CA MET A 177 -20.86 -5.79 -4.24
C MET A 177 -21.22 -4.30 -4.29
N SER A 178 -22.29 -3.85 -3.64
CA SER A 178 -22.61 -2.43 -3.50
C SER A 178 -21.57 -1.66 -2.69
N ILE A 179 -21.01 -2.28 -1.64
CA ILE A 179 -19.89 -1.71 -0.87
C ILE A 179 -18.62 -1.63 -1.71
N VAL A 180 -18.27 -2.71 -2.43
CA VAL A 180 -17.10 -2.73 -3.32
C VAL A 180 -17.28 -1.70 -4.45
N GLY A 181 -18.49 -1.56 -4.98
CA GLY A 181 -18.90 -0.53 -5.93
C GLY A 181 -18.67 0.88 -5.40
N ALA A 182 -19.10 1.17 -4.17
CA ALA A 182 -18.84 2.46 -3.52
C ALA A 182 -17.34 2.77 -3.42
N ILE A 183 -16.50 1.78 -3.06
CA ILE A 183 -15.04 1.94 -3.00
C ILE A 183 -14.45 2.19 -4.39
N ALA A 184 -14.91 1.45 -5.40
CA ALA A 184 -14.44 1.61 -6.77
C ALA A 184 -14.83 2.97 -7.35
N LEU A 185 -16.05 3.46 -7.11
CA LEU A 185 -16.47 4.81 -7.47
C LEU A 185 -15.66 5.88 -6.75
N PHE A 186 -15.45 5.73 -5.45
CA PHE A 186 -14.57 6.62 -4.68
C PHE A 186 -13.14 6.63 -5.23
N ASN A 187 -12.67 5.49 -5.75
CA ASN A 187 -11.38 5.44 -6.43
C ASN A 187 -11.36 6.23 -7.74
N VAL A 188 -12.38 6.11 -8.56
CA VAL A 188 -12.46 6.86 -9.83
C VAL A 188 -12.61 8.35 -9.58
N ILE A 189 -13.46 8.76 -8.63
CA ILE A 189 -13.78 10.17 -8.40
C ILE A 189 -12.68 10.86 -7.60
N VAL A 190 -12.14 10.22 -6.56
CA VAL A 190 -11.28 10.90 -5.57
C VAL A 190 -9.85 10.38 -5.59
N THR A 191 -9.64 9.13 -5.17
CA THR A 191 -8.27 8.68 -4.86
C THR A 191 -7.42 8.49 -6.13
N GLY A 192 -8.02 8.07 -7.24
CA GLY A 192 -7.34 7.92 -8.53
C GLY A 192 -6.77 9.24 -9.05
N PRO A 193 -7.61 10.28 -9.25
CA PRO A 193 -7.14 11.61 -9.63
C PRO A 193 -6.15 12.19 -8.62
N PHE A 194 -6.36 11.98 -7.32
CA PHE A 194 -5.39 12.40 -6.29
C PHE A 194 -4.03 11.73 -6.43
N TRP A 195 -3.98 10.43 -6.71
CA TRP A 195 -2.71 9.77 -7.00
C TRP A 195 -2.05 10.29 -8.28
N LYS A 196 -2.84 10.65 -9.30
CA LYS A 196 -2.29 11.26 -10.52
C LYS A 196 -1.71 12.64 -10.24
N LEU A 197 -2.40 13.47 -9.46
CA LEU A 197 -1.89 14.75 -8.97
C LEU A 197 -0.54 14.57 -8.25
N MET A 198 -0.45 13.64 -7.30
CA MET A 198 0.79 13.38 -6.56
C MET A 198 1.96 12.88 -7.42
N ASN A 199 1.68 12.25 -8.57
CA ASN A 199 2.69 11.77 -9.51
C ASN A 199 2.92 12.75 -10.68
N SER A 200 2.23 13.88 -10.70
CA SER A 200 2.35 14.89 -11.75
C SER A 200 3.50 15.86 -11.47
N TYR A 201 3.78 16.73 -12.44
CA TYR A 201 4.73 17.84 -12.30
C TYR A 201 4.06 19.11 -11.79
N VAL A 202 2.90 19.01 -11.15
CA VAL A 202 2.24 20.18 -10.57
C VAL A 202 3.20 20.82 -9.55
N PRO A 203 3.42 22.14 -9.64
CA PRO A 203 4.26 22.85 -8.69
C PRO A 203 3.62 22.84 -7.30
N TYR A 204 4.44 22.79 -6.26
CA TYR A 204 3.94 22.73 -4.89
C TYR A 204 3.04 23.93 -4.54
N GLY A 205 3.32 25.11 -5.08
CA GLY A 205 2.51 26.32 -4.87
C GLY A 205 1.06 26.20 -5.33
N ALA A 206 0.75 25.26 -6.23
CA ALA A 206 -0.61 24.99 -6.70
C ALA A 206 -1.34 23.94 -5.82
N PHE A 207 -0.67 23.25 -4.91
CA PHE A 207 -1.29 22.24 -4.05
C PHE A 207 -2.47 22.74 -3.19
N PRO A 208 -2.44 23.96 -2.62
CA PRO A 208 -3.54 24.45 -1.78
C PRO A 208 -4.88 24.56 -2.53
N SER A 209 -4.88 24.90 -3.82
CA SER A 209 -6.11 24.96 -4.62
C SER A 209 -6.71 23.58 -4.83
N TYR A 210 -5.88 22.57 -5.12
CA TYR A 210 -6.32 21.17 -5.22
C TYR A 210 -6.82 20.64 -3.86
N ALA A 211 -6.18 21.00 -2.75
CA ALA A 211 -6.67 20.62 -1.42
C ALA A 211 -8.07 21.19 -1.14
N LYS A 212 -8.32 22.45 -1.49
CA LYS A 212 -9.65 23.09 -1.36
C LYS A 212 -10.70 22.45 -2.27
N GLN A 213 -10.35 22.12 -3.51
CA GLN A 213 -11.24 21.39 -4.43
C GLN A 213 -11.60 20.00 -3.86
N LEU A 214 -10.61 19.28 -3.32
CA LEU A 214 -10.81 17.98 -2.70
C LEU A 214 -11.74 18.07 -1.47
N ASP A 215 -11.58 19.07 -0.62
CA ASP A 215 -12.47 19.27 0.53
C ASP A 215 -13.92 19.53 0.11
N SER A 216 -14.13 20.43 -0.85
CA SER A 216 -15.46 20.77 -1.39
C SER A 216 -16.18 19.55 -1.98
N ILE A 217 -15.45 18.72 -2.74
CA ILE A 217 -16.03 17.53 -3.37
C ILE A 217 -16.32 16.44 -2.33
N LEU A 218 -15.46 16.26 -1.33
CA LEU A 218 -15.72 15.34 -0.22
C LEU A 218 -16.91 15.79 0.63
N GLU A 219 -17.07 17.09 0.86
CA GLU A 219 -18.24 17.66 1.54
C GLU A 219 -19.53 17.33 0.78
N SER A 220 -19.55 17.66 -0.51
CA SER A 220 -20.69 17.39 -1.39
C SER A 220 -21.07 15.91 -1.42
N LEU A 221 -20.07 15.02 -1.59
CA LEU A 221 -20.28 13.57 -1.56
C LEU A 221 -20.78 13.07 -0.20
N SER A 222 -20.35 13.67 0.91
CA SER A 222 -20.77 13.26 2.25
C SER A 222 -22.24 13.61 2.54
N VAL A 223 -22.70 14.76 2.05
CA VAL A 223 -24.07 15.28 2.29
C VAL A 223 -25.04 14.66 1.28
N HIS A 224 -24.73 14.77 0.00
CA HIS A 224 -25.66 14.44 -1.08
C HIS A 224 -25.46 13.02 -1.61
N GLY A 225 -24.26 12.44 -1.48
CA GLY A 225 -23.94 11.17 -2.15
C GLY A 225 -23.89 11.39 -3.67
N LEU A 226 -24.42 10.44 -4.45
CA LEU A 226 -24.40 10.50 -5.92
C LEU A 226 -25.61 11.20 -6.55
N SER A 227 -26.61 11.62 -5.77
CA SER A 227 -27.88 12.14 -6.31
C SER A 227 -27.78 13.53 -6.98
N LYS A 228 -26.68 14.26 -6.75
CA LYS A 228 -26.37 15.57 -7.36
C LYS A 228 -25.01 15.67 -8.02
N VAL A 229 -24.12 14.72 -7.75
CA VAL A 229 -22.82 14.67 -8.41
C VAL A 229 -23.10 14.08 -9.78
N GLU A 230 -23.05 14.90 -10.83
CA GLU A 230 -23.01 14.39 -12.20
C GLU A 230 -21.94 13.28 -12.22
N CYS A 231 -22.40 12.03 -12.33
CA CYS A 231 -21.65 10.80 -12.08
C CYS A 231 -20.48 10.67 -13.06
N ALA A 232 -19.45 11.48 -12.90
CA ALA A 232 -18.42 11.55 -13.92
C ALA A 232 -17.26 12.47 -13.60
N VAL A 233 -17.48 13.59 -12.93
CA VAL A 233 -16.43 14.61 -12.86
C VAL A 233 -15.43 14.19 -11.79
N PRO A 234 -14.19 13.83 -12.17
CA PRO A 234 -13.16 13.53 -11.20
C PRO A 234 -12.90 14.77 -10.33
N VAL A 235 -12.38 14.55 -9.13
CA VAL A 235 -12.11 15.64 -8.18
C VAL A 235 -11.22 16.74 -8.77
N PHE A 236 -10.38 16.39 -9.74
CA PHE A 236 -9.52 17.30 -10.48
C PHE A 236 -9.72 17.10 -11.98
N GLU A 237 -10.15 18.15 -12.69
CA GLU A 237 -10.38 18.12 -14.14
C GLU A 237 -9.11 17.76 -14.93
N ASP A 238 -7.94 18.19 -14.45
CA ASP A 238 -6.65 17.92 -15.07
C ASP A 238 -6.23 16.43 -14.99
N PHE A 239 -6.86 15.66 -14.10
CA PHE A 239 -6.45 14.30 -13.75
C PHE A 239 -7.54 13.26 -14.03
N LEU A 240 -8.08 13.31 -15.24
CA LEU A 240 -9.14 12.40 -15.70
C LEU A 240 -8.74 10.93 -15.56
N VAL A 241 -9.67 10.11 -15.07
CA VAL A 241 -9.56 8.65 -15.13
C VAL A 241 -10.02 8.17 -16.51
N ASP A 242 -9.48 7.06 -16.98
CA ASP A 242 -9.82 6.46 -18.26
C ASP A 242 -11.35 6.28 -18.42
N GLU A 243 -11.93 6.84 -19.48
CA GLU A 243 -13.38 6.88 -19.71
C GLU A 243 -13.99 5.47 -19.88
N ALA A 244 -13.23 4.49 -20.38
CA ALA A 244 -13.69 3.11 -20.51
C ALA A 244 -14.10 2.51 -19.15
N VAL A 245 -13.40 2.94 -18.10
CA VAL A 245 -13.58 2.50 -16.72
C VAL A 245 -14.84 3.06 -16.13
N LYS A 246 -15.02 4.35 -16.34
CA LYS A 246 -16.12 5.14 -15.83
C LYS A 246 -17.44 4.63 -16.42
N ASN A 247 -17.44 4.35 -17.72
CA ASN A 247 -18.57 3.76 -18.42
C ASN A 247 -18.88 2.34 -17.93
N SER A 248 -17.84 1.52 -17.68
CA SER A 248 -18.01 0.17 -17.15
C SER A 248 -18.53 0.14 -15.71
N LEU A 249 -18.12 1.06 -14.86
CA LEU A 249 -18.66 1.23 -13.51
C LEU A 249 -20.10 1.78 -13.52
N ALA A 250 -20.40 2.76 -14.38
CA ALA A 250 -21.74 3.30 -14.50
C ALA A 250 -22.76 2.25 -14.98
N THR A 251 -22.33 1.27 -15.76
CA THR A 251 -23.19 0.17 -16.24
C THR A 251 -23.30 -1.02 -15.29
N SER A 252 -22.28 -1.27 -14.46
CA SER A 252 -22.26 -2.42 -13.53
C SER A 252 -22.86 -2.11 -12.16
N THR A 253 -22.75 -0.86 -11.69
CA THR A 253 -23.14 -0.53 -10.31
C THR A 253 -24.60 -0.09 -10.22
N CYS A 254 -25.46 -0.90 -9.61
CA CYS A 254 -26.80 -0.47 -9.24
C CYS A 254 -26.70 0.59 -8.13
N LEU A 255 -27.27 1.78 -8.35
CA LEU A 255 -27.35 2.85 -7.36
C LEU A 255 -28.36 2.48 -6.27
N ASP A 256 -27.98 1.59 -5.36
CA ASP A 256 -28.78 1.25 -4.20
C ASP A 256 -28.42 2.08 -2.95
N ASP A 257 -29.29 2.01 -1.94
CA ASP A 257 -29.12 2.76 -0.70
C ASP A 257 -27.85 2.38 0.06
N VAL A 258 -27.40 1.12 -0.06
CA VAL A 258 -26.18 0.61 0.58
C VAL A 258 -24.96 1.28 -0.03
N LEU A 259 -24.87 1.34 -1.35
CA LEU A 259 -23.80 2.01 -2.06
C LEU A 259 -23.76 3.50 -1.71
N ILE A 260 -24.90 4.19 -1.77
CA ILE A 260 -24.98 5.63 -1.49
C ILE A 260 -24.58 5.91 -0.04
N SER A 261 -25.11 5.15 0.92
CA SER A 261 -24.77 5.28 2.34
C SER A 261 -23.28 5.01 2.60
N THR A 262 -22.73 3.97 1.97
CA THR A 262 -21.31 3.61 2.09
C THR A 262 -20.43 4.72 1.53
N LEU A 263 -20.75 5.25 0.36
CA LEU A 263 -19.99 6.34 -0.27
C LEU A 263 -20.01 7.61 0.60
N LYS A 264 -21.17 7.99 1.14
CA LYS A 264 -21.29 9.13 2.07
C LYS A 264 -20.38 8.97 3.27
N GLN A 265 -20.33 7.78 3.86
CA GLN A 265 -19.47 7.49 5.01
C GLN A 265 -17.99 7.55 4.65
N ILE A 266 -17.58 6.96 3.52
CA ILE A 266 -16.20 7.03 3.03
C ILE A 266 -15.80 8.49 2.79
N ALA A 267 -16.64 9.28 2.12
CA ALA A 267 -16.40 10.68 1.84
C ALA A 267 -16.25 11.49 3.13
N LYS A 268 -17.19 11.34 4.08
CA LYS A 268 -17.13 12.00 5.39
C LYS A 268 -15.83 11.68 6.14
N LYS A 269 -15.45 10.41 6.22
CA LYS A 269 -14.23 10.00 6.94
C LYS A 269 -12.94 10.47 6.24
N SER A 270 -12.97 10.52 4.91
CA SER A 270 -11.87 11.08 4.13
C SER A 270 -11.76 12.59 4.35
N GLN A 271 -12.89 13.30 4.42
CA GLN A 271 -12.94 14.73 4.73
C GLN A 271 -12.42 15.02 6.14
N ASP A 272 -12.87 14.26 7.15
CA ASP A 272 -12.37 14.36 8.52
C ASP A 272 -10.84 14.17 8.58
N ALA A 273 -10.29 13.28 7.75
CA ALA A 273 -8.85 13.06 7.66
C ALA A 273 -8.14 14.21 6.94
N LEU A 274 -8.70 14.68 5.83
CA LEU A 274 -8.19 15.81 5.07
C LEU A 274 -8.12 17.08 5.93
N LYS A 275 -9.22 17.44 6.61
CA LYS A 275 -9.29 18.60 7.50
C LYS A 275 -8.29 18.51 8.65
N ARG A 276 -8.05 17.31 9.18
CA ARG A 276 -7.06 17.11 10.25
C ARG A 276 -5.62 17.26 9.75
N GLN A 277 -5.32 16.74 8.56
CA GLN A 277 -3.96 16.69 8.03
C GLN A 277 -3.56 17.96 7.28
N LEU A 278 -4.53 18.63 6.64
CA LEU A 278 -4.32 19.79 5.78
C LEU A 278 -5.04 21.03 6.32
N CYS A 279 -5.32 21.10 7.62
CA CYS A 279 -5.97 22.28 8.23
C CYS A 279 -5.26 23.59 7.87
N GLU A 280 -3.92 23.57 7.81
CA GLU A 280 -3.09 24.73 7.48
C GLU A 280 -3.23 25.19 6.02
N PHE A 281 -3.70 24.33 5.12
CA PHE A 281 -3.94 24.64 3.70
C PHE A 281 -5.41 25.01 3.41
N LEU A 282 -6.35 24.51 4.22
CA LEU A 282 -7.78 24.59 3.96
C LEU A 282 -8.47 25.82 4.55
N LEU A 283 -8.05 26.27 5.74
CA LEU A 283 -8.76 27.32 6.47
C LEU A 283 -8.33 28.74 6.06
N GLU A 284 -9.29 29.68 6.04
CA GLU A 284 -8.98 31.12 6.06
C GLU A 284 -8.26 31.44 7.38
N GLY A 285 -6.93 31.64 7.31
CA GLY A 285 -6.05 31.80 8.47
C GLY A 285 -5.10 30.62 8.71
N GLY A 286 -5.20 29.54 7.94
CA GLY A 286 -4.13 28.54 7.87
C GLY A 286 -2.86 29.17 7.28
N ILE A 287 -1.70 28.83 7.84
CA ILE A 287 -0.39 29.42 7.49
C ILE A 287 -0.12 29.34 5.97
N PHE A 288 -0.63 28.31 5.31
CA PHE A 288 -0.42 28.04 3.89
C PHE A 288 -1.70 28.15 3.05
N GLY A 289 -2.82 28.55 3.66
CA GLY A 289 -4.11 28.73 2.98
C GLY A 289 -4.32 30.12 2.37
N SER A 290 -3.51 31.11 2.80
CA SER A 290 -3.52 32.50 2.38
C SER A 290 -2.58 32.77 1.19
N HIS A 291 -2.56 34.02 0.71
CA HIS A 291 -1.68 34.44 -0.40
C HIS A 291 -0.21 34.20 -0.01
N ILE A 292 0.45 33.32 -0.76
CA ILE A 292 1.88 33.07 -0.64
C ILE A 292 2.61 34.28 -1.22
N ASP A 293 3.69 34.74 -0.58
CA ASP A 293 4.50 35.83 -1.13
C ASP A 293 5.17 35.40 -2.45
N GLN A 294 5.53 36.38 -3.30
CA GLN A 294 6.04 36.09 -4.65
C GLN A 294 7.37 35.31 -4.64
N GLU A 295 8.22 35.52 -3.64
CA GLU A 295 9.51 34.85 -3.52
C GLU A 295 9.33 33.38 -3.14
N THR A 296 8.52 33.11 -2.10
CA THR A 296 8.15 31.76 -1.71
C THR A 296 7.41 31.05 -2.84
N GLN A 297 6.51 31.72 -3.55
CA GLN A 297 5.83 31.14 -4.70
C GLN A 297 6.81 30.75 -5.82
N TYR A 298 7.82 31.59 -6.09
CA TYR A 298 8.88 31.26 -7.05
C TYR A 298 9.65 30.00 -6.62
N ILE A 299 10.07 29.91 -5.36
CA ILE A 299 10.76 28.74 -4.81
C ILE A 299 9.89 27.49 -4.90
N LEU A 300 8.62 27.57 -4.48
CA LEU A 300 7.69 26.44 -4.49
C LEU A 300 7.34 25.99 -5.92
N ASN A 301 7.37 26.89 -6.89
CA ASN A 301 7.17 26.55 -8.30
C ASN A 301 8.35 25.77 -8.91
N THR A 302 9.55 25.92 -8.35
CA THR A 302 10.70 25.09 -8.74
C THR A 302 10.70 23.71 -8.07
N CYS A 303 9.88 23.51 -7.04
CA CYS A 303 9.79 22.26 -6.29
C CYS A 303 8.63 21.38 -6.81
N PRO A 304 8.91 20.22 -7.42
CA PRO A 304 7.84 19.33 -7.85
C PRO A 304 7.16 18.67 -6.65
N LEU A 305 5.86 18.42 -6.76
CA LEU A 305 5.06 17.71 -5.75
C LEU A 305 5.58 16.30 -5.44
N THR A 306 6.33 15.68 -6.37
CA THR A 306 6.93 14.36 -6.18
C THR A 306 7.86 14.28 -4.97
N ASN A 307 8.41 15.41 -4.52
CA ASN A 307 9.24 15.49 -3.31
C ASN A 307 8.46 15.21 -2.01
N LEU A 308 7.13 15.28 -2.03
CA LEU A 308 6.27 14.83 -0.92
C LEU A 308 6.15 13.30 -0.82
N SER A 309 6.62 12.57 -1.84
CA SER A 309 6.61 11.10 -1.88
C SER A 309 7.70 10.48 -0.99
N GLY A 310 8.05 11.14 0.12
CA GLY A 310 9.11 10.72 1.04
C GLY A 310 8.95 9.26 1.46
N GLU A 311 7.72 8.80 1.70
CA GLU A 311 7.44 7.40 2.07
C GLU A 311 7.89 6.38 1.02
N ARG A 312 7.78 6.69 -0.28
CA ARG A 312 8.23 5.76 -1.32
C ARG A 312 9.75 5.58 -1.26
N LEU A 313 10.48 6.67 -1.08
CA LEU A 313 11.93 6.66 -0.95
C LEU A 313 12.37 5.95 0.33
N PHE A 314 11.63 6.11 1.43
CA PHE A 314 11.86 5.37 2.67
C PHE A 314 11.55 3.88 2.52
N GLY A 315 10.43 3.51 1.89
CA GLY A 315 10.08 2.11 1.63
C GLY A 315 11.09 1.42 0.71
N ASP A 316 11.55 2.12 -0.33
CA ASP A 316 12.63 1.64 -1.19
C ASP A 316 13.94 1.49 -0.41
N MET A 317 14.25 2.42 0.50
CA MET A 317 15.41 2.35 1.37
C MET A 317 15.33 1.18 2.36
N ASP A 318 14.19 0.96 3.01
CA ASP A 318 13.98 -0.14 3.95
C ASP A 318 14.05 -1.49 3.23
N TYR A 319 13.44 -1.60 2.05
CA TYR A 319 13.57 -2.78 1.20
C TYR A 319 15.03 -3.04 0.79
N ASP A 320 15.76 -1.98 0.43
CA ASP A 320 17.18 -2.09 0.07
C ASP A 320 18.06 -2.47 1.27
N GLN A 321 17.75 -1.95 2.45
CA GLN A 321 18.41 -2.33 3.70
C GLN A 321 18.21 -3.82 4.03
N LEU A 322 17.04 -4.37 3.71
CA LEU A 322 16.75 -5.80 3.89
C LEU A 322 17.52 -6.68 2.91
N ARG A 323 17.56 -6.29 1.62
CA ARG A 323 18.24 -7.06 0.57
C ARG A 323 19.76 -6.91 0.58
N ARG A 324 20.28 -5.73 0.89
CA ARG A 324 21.71 -5.39 0.84
C ARG A 324 22.20 -4.94 2.21
N ARG A 325 22.20 -5.89 3.16
CA ARG A 325 22.49 -5.60 4.58
C ARG A 325 23.87 -4.97 4.80
N LEU A 326 24.85 -5.33 3.98
CA LEU A 326 26.24 -4.86 4.07
C LEU A 326 26.56 -3.63 3.20
N ALA A 327 25.62 -3.17 2.36
CA ALA A 327 25.85 -1.99 1.53
C ALA A 327 25.94 -0.72 2.39
N SER A 328 26.89 0.15 2.06
CA SER A 328 27.03 1.47 2.69
C SER A 328 25.82 2.35 2.40
N THR A 329 25.51 3.29 3.29
CA THR A 329 24.42 4.26 3.08
C THR A 329 24.61 5.03 1.77
N HIS A 330 25.86 5.35 1.41
CA HIS A 330 26.19 6.02 0.16
C HIS A 330 25.80 5.18 -1.07
N HIS A 331 26.16 3.90 -1.11
CA HIS A 331 25.76 3.00 -2.19
C HIS A 331 24.23 2.91 -2.32
N ARG A 332 23.52 2.80 -1.19
CA ARG A 332 22.06 2.76 -1.16
C ARG A 332 21.44 4.04 -1.72
N SER A 333 21.92 5.21 -1.30
CA SER A 333 21.45 6.50 -1.85
C SER A 333 21.68 6.58 -3.36
N THR A 334 22.85 6.13 -3.86
CA THR A 334 23.15 6.13 -5.29
C THR A 334 22.18 5.24 -6.07
N VAL A 335 21.87 4.03 -5.57
CA VAL A 335 20.90 3.13 -6.22
C VAL A 335 19.48 3.72 -6.20
N ILE A 336 19.06 4.33 -5.10
CA ILE A 336 17.74 4.96 -4.98
C ILE A 336 17.64 6.16 -5.94
N MET A 337 18.67 7.01 -6.00
CA MET A 337 18.73 8.13 -6.95
C MET A 337 18.72 7.62 -8.39
N TRP A 338 19.51 6.59 -8.70
CA TRP A 338 19.55 5.96 -10.02
C TRP A 338 18.18 5.44 -10.49
N LYS A 339 17.45 4.78 -9.59
CA LYS A 339 16.09 4.25 -9.85
C LYS A 339 15.08 5.36 -10.07
N ASN A 340 15.12 6.42 -9.26
CA ASN A 340 14.06 7.43 -9.23
C ASN A 340 14.27 8.57 -10.23
N ASN A 341 15.52 8.95 -10.50
CA ASN A 341 15.84 10.03 -11.44
C ASN A 341 15.79 9.60 -12.91
N ASN A 342 15.31 8.39 -13.21
CA ASN A 342 15.38 7.78 -14.54
C ASN A 342 16.81 7.83 -15.13
N THR A 343 17.86 7.86 -14.29
CA THR A 343 19.26 7.99 -14.74
C THR A 343 19.65 6.86 -15.70
N ALA A 344 19.14 5.66 -15.45
CA ALA A 344 19.27 4.53 -16.38
C ALA A 344 18.71 4.83 -17.78
N LYS A 345 17.51 5.43 -17.88
CA LYS A 345 16.92 5.79 -19.18
C LYS A 345 17.70 6.92 -19.84
N TRP A 346 18.17 7.89 -19.06
CA TRP A 346 19.01 8.96 -19.57
C TRP A 346 20.34 8.43 -20.14
N LEU A 347 21.03 7.53 -19.43
CA LEU A 347 22.23 6.85 -19.94
C LEU A 347 21.92 5.99 -21.18
N LEU A 348 20.82 5.25 -21.18
CA LEU A 348 20.40 4.46 -22.34
C LEU A 348 19.99 5.31 -23.55
N ASN A 349 19.80 6.62 -23.38
CA ASN A 349 19.55 7.56 -24.48
C ASN A 349 20.81 8.32 -24.92
N LYS A 350 21.94 8.17 -24.20
CA LYS A 350 23.22 8.76 -24.61
C LYS A 350 23.81 8.02 -25.82
N PRO A 351 24.58 8.71 -26.68
CA PRO A 351 25.35 8.07 -27.75
C PRO A 351 26.35 7.05 -27.17
N ASN A 352 26.69 6.00 -27.94
CA ASN A 352 27.57 4.92 -27.46
C ASN A 352 28.98 5.38 -27.03
N GLY A 353 29.45 6.55 -27.49
CA GLY A 353 30.73 7.13 -27.04
C GLY A 353 30.65 7.92 -25.73
N GLU A 354 29.43 8.18 -25.23
CA GLU A 354 29.17 8.90 -23.96
C GLU A 354 28.50 8.01 -22.89
N ARG A 355 28.24 6.74 -23.21
CA ARG A 355 27.82 5.71 -22.24
C ARG A 355 29.04 5.06 -21.64
#